data_AF-A0AB35BYA6-F1
#
_entry.id   AF-A0AB35BYA6-F1
#
_cell.length_a   1.000
_cell.length_b   1.000
_cell.length_c   1.000
_cell.angle_alpha   90.00
_cell.angle_beta   90.00
_cell.angle_gamma   90.00
#
_symmetry.space_group_name_H-M   'P 1'
#
loop_
_entity.id
_entity.type
_entity.pdbx_description
1 polymer ?
#
loop_
_entity_poly.entity_id
_entity_poly.type
_entity_poly.pdbx_seq_one_letter_code
_entity_poly.pdbx_strand_id
1 'polypeptide(L)'
;MKRLTTLGLIGAMLTLNAPVFAQTHPSCKKKEDNLQLQLRYAEKYGNIHRAEDLKRAILNVREHCGKESYQEDPNFALNNAIYKENLTKKIDKQRAKVNSAADELKKAEHSGKAKKIREKTEKLKERQMRLDHYLSELESLSGS
;
A
#
# COMPACT_ATOMS: atom_id res chain seq x y z
N MET A 1 -49.31 -37.41 54.28
CA MET A 1 -48.34 -36.34 54.59
C MET A 1 -46.95 -36.90 54.28
N LYS A 2 -46.07 -36.39 53.41
CA LYS A 2 -45.85 -35.07 52.81
C LYS A 2 -45.39 -35.25 51.35
N ARG A 3 -45.69 -34.25 50.52
CA ARG A 3 -45.27 -34.11 49.12
C ARG A 3 -43.88 -33.50 49.02
N LEU A 4 -43.30 -33.60 47.81
CA LEU A 4 -42.33 -32.68 47.18
C LEU A 4 -40.91 -32.72 47.78
N THR A 5 -39.80 -32.68 47.02
CA THR A 5 -39.50 -31.87 45.83
C THR A 5 -38.37 -32.48 44.99
N THR A 6 -38.54 -32.44 43.67
CA THR A 6 -37.52 -32.56 42.63
C THR A 6 -36.41 -31.52 42.79
N LEU A 7 -35.15 -31.94 42.87
CA LEU A 7 -33.98 -31.05 42.81
C LEU A 7 -33.62 -30.81 41.34
N GLY A 8 -34.08 -29.68 40.79
CA GLY A 8 -33.74 -29.22 39.44
C GLY A 8 -32.31 -28.67 39.40
N LEU A 9 -31.49 -29.25 38.52
CA LEU A 9 -30.13 -28.82 38.24
C LEU A 9 -30.19 -27.56 37.34
N ILE A 10 -30.19 -26.38 37.94
CA ILE A 10 -30.12 -25.11 37.21
C ILE A 10 -28.66 -24.89 36.80
N GLY A 11 -28.36 -25.21 35.53
CA GLY A 11 -27.10 -24.85 34.89
C GLY A 11 -27.03 -23.34 34.68
N ALA A 12 -26.18 -22.67 35.47
CA ALA A 12 -25.80 -21.30 35.21
C ALA A 12 -24.86 -21.26 34.00
N MET A 13 -25.40 -21.03 32.81
CA MET A 13 -24.62 -20.60 31.65
C MET A 13 -24.10 -19.17 31.95
N LEU A 14 -22.87 -19.07 32.45
CA LEU A 14 -22.10 -17.84 32.37
C LEU A 14 -21.84 -17.55 30.88
N THR A 15 -22.64 -16.67 30.29
CA THR A 15 -22.29 -16.03 29.04
C THR A 15 -21.14 -15.05 29.34
N LEU A 16 -19.92 -15.50 29.09
CA LEU A 16 -18.76 -14.62 28.95
C LEU A 16 -19.00 -13.73 27.73
N ASN A 17 -19.70 -12.61 27.94
CA ASN A 17 -19.65 -11.47 27.04
C ASN A 17 -18.24 -10.88 27.16
N ALA A 18 -17.28 -11.46 26.45
CA ALA A 18 -16.02 -10.78 26.22
C ALA A 18 -16.35 -9.49 25.46
N PRO A 19 -16.00 -8.30 25.98
CA PRO A 19 -16.02 -7.12 25.14
C PRO A 19 -15.06 -7.41 23.99
N VAL A 20 -15.60 -7.55 22.77
CA VAL A 20 -14.81 -7.40 21.57
C VAL A 20 -14.31 -5.96 21.63
N PHE A 21 -13.10 -5.77 22.14
CA PHE A 21 -12.37 -4.53 21.92
C PHE A 21 -12.28 -4.39 20.41
N ALA A 22 -13.10 -3.50 19.85
CA ALA A 22 -12.86 -2.95 18.53
C ALA A 22 -11.39 -2.54 18.57
N GLN A 23 -10.55 -3.24 17.80
CA GLN A 23 -9.15 -2.89 17.65
C GLN A 23 -9.20 -1.46 17.11
N THR A 24 -8.98 -0.49 17.99
CA THR A 24 -8.88 0.90 17.63
C THR A 24 -7.73 0.92 16.64
N HIS A 25 -8.07 1.05 15.35
CA HIS A 25 -7.09 1.33 14.33
C HIS A 25 -6.22 2.44 14.92
N PRO A 26 -4.87 2.29 14.95
CA PRO A 26 -4.02 3.39 15.38
C PRO A 26 -4.53 4.60 14.62
N SER A 27 -4.89 5.67 15.35
CA SER A 27 -5.40 6.89 14.72
C SER A 27 -4.47 7.19 13.55
N CYS A 28 -5.01 7.58 12.41
CA CYS A 28 -4.23 7.85 11.20
C CYS A 28 -2.99 8.71 11.49
N LYS A 29 -3.12 9.64 12.44
CA LYS A 29 -2.02 10.39 13.04
C LYS A 29 -0.92 9.53 13.65
N LYS A 30 -1.23 8.61 14.57
CA LYS A 30 -0.25 7.69 15.17
C LYS A 30 0.46 6.85 14.12
N LYS A 31 -0.25 6.43 13.07
CA LYS A 31 0.34 5.68 11.95
C LYS A 31 1.31 6.54 11.17
N GLU A 32 0.91 7.75 10.79
CA GLU A 32 1.80 8.68 10.09
C GLU A 32 3.01 9.05 10.95
N ASP A 33 2.83 9.41 12.23
CA ASP A 33 3.92 9.80 13.13
C ASP A 33 5.00 8.72 13.26
N ASN A 34 4.57 7.45 13.30
CA ASN A 34 5.48 6.32 13.29
C ASN A 34 6.25 6.23 11.96
N LEU A 35 5.58 6.42 10.82
CA LEU A 35 6.23 6.44 9.51
C LEU A 35 7.19 7.62 9.36
N GLN A 36 6.84 8.80 9.85
CA GLN A 36 7.69 9.99 9.86
C GLN A 36 8.95 9.76 10.71
N LEU A 37 8.82 9.14 11.89
CA LEU A 37 9.96 8.77 12.72
C LEU A 37 10.91 7.82 11.99
N GLN A 38 10.35 6.76 11.39
CA GLN A 38 11.13 5.83 10.58
C GLN A 38 11.80 6.52 9.39
N LEU A 39 11.13 7.49 8.76
CA LEU A 39 11.66 8.23 7.63
C LEU A 39 12.89 9.04 8.06
N ARG A 40 12.79 9.77 9.17
CA ARG A 40 13.92 10.51 9.73
C ARG A 40 15.13 9.60 10.00
N TYR A 41 14.89 8.40 10.54
CA TYR A 41 15.97 7.42 10.74
C TYR A 41 16.56 6.91 9.43
N ALA A 42 15.72 6.58 8.44
CA ALA A 42 16.17 6.11 7.14
C ALA A 42 17.01 7.18 6.42
N GLU A 43 16.58 8.44 6.43
CA GLU A 43 17.32 9.55 5.84
C GLU A 43 18.62 9.84 6.60
N LYS A 44 18.60 9.83 7.95
CA LYS A 44 19.79 10.02 8.78
C LYS A 44 20.91 9.03 8.48
N TYR A 45 20.56 7.77 8.18
CA TYR A 45 21.52 6.71 7.91
C TYR A 45 21.70 6.40 6.42
N GLY A 46 21.20 7.26 5.52
CA GLY A 46 21.37 7.10 4.07
C GLY A 46 20.68 5.88 3.47
N ASN A 47 19.64 5.34 4.13
CA ASN A 47 18.86 4.22 3.61
C ASN A 47 17.81 4.69 2.61
N ILE A 48 18.28 4.96 1.38
CA ILE A 48 17.48 5.58 0.32
C ILE A 48 16.25 4.75 -0.04
N HIS A 49 16.40 3.44 -0.23
CA HIS A 49 15.27 2.57 -0.58
C HIS A 49 14.19 2.56 0.51
N ARG A 50 14.61 2.48 1.78
CA ARG A 50 13.66 2.53 2.90
C ARG A 50 12.97 3.89 2.98
N ALA A 51 13.71 4.98 2.77
CA ALA A 51 13.15 6.32 2.77
C ALA A 51 12.11 6.50 1.66
N GLU A 52 12.35 5.97 0.46
CA GLU A 52 11.37 5.96 -0.64
C GLU A 52 10.06 5.25 -0.25
N ASP A 53 10.17 4.03 0.31
CA ASP A 53 8.98 3.25 0.68
C ASP A 53 8.21 3.90 1.83
N LEU A 54 8.91 4.56 2.76
CA LEU A 54 8.28 5.32 3.84
C LEU A 54 7.57 6.57 3.33
N LYS A 55 8.14 7.29 2.36
CA LYS A 55 7.48 8.43 1.72
C LYS A 55 6.19 7.99 1.03
N ARG A 56 6.21 6.90 0.27
CA ARG A 56 5.00 6.28 -0.31
C ARG A 56 3.98 5.94 0.77
N ALA A 57 4.40 5.31 1.86
CA ALA A 57 3.49 4.91 2.94
C ALA A 57 2.83 6.12 3.61
N ILE A 58 3.56 7.23 3.80
CA ILE A 58 3.01 8.47 4.35
C ILE A 58 1.94 9.04 3.41
N LEU A 59 2.22 9.10 2.11
CA LEU A 59 1.25 9.59 1.11
C LEU A 59 -0.03 8.75 1.10
N ASN A 60 0.10 7.42 1.12
CA ASN A 60 -1.05 6.52 1.17
C ASN A 60 -1.86 6.70 2.46
N VAL A 61 -1.21 6.97 3.59
CA VAL A 61 -1.90 7.28 4.84
C VAL A 61 -2.70 8.57 4.70
N ARG A 62 -2.08 9.63 4.17
CA ARG A 62 -2.76 10.93 3.95
C ARG A 62 -3.94 10.82 2.99
N GLU A 63 -3.78 10.06 1.91
CA GLU A 63 -4.84 9.83 0.91
C GLU A 63 -6.05 9.11 1.52
N HIS A 64 -5.82 8.04 2.28
CA HIS A 64 -6.92 7.17 2.74
C HIS A 64 -7.53 7.58 4.08
N CYS A 65 -6.88 8.45 4.85
CA CYS A 65 -7.34 8.78 6.19
C CYS A 65 -8.41 9.87 6.28
N GLY A 66 -8.78 10.53 5.18
CA GLY A 66 -9.83 11.55 5.13
C GLY A 66 -9.48 12.85 5.86
N LYS A 67 -9.60 13.99 5.17
CA LYS A 67 -9.19 15.31 5.69
C LYS A 67 -9.93 15.76 6.96
N GLU A 68 -11.14 15.26 7.22
CA GLU A 68 -12.02 15.78 8.28
C GLU A 68 -11.60 15.41 9.71
N SER A 69 -10.77 14.38 9.90
CA SER A 69 -10.27 13.97 11.23
C SER A 69 -8.74 14.01 11.35
N TYR A 70 -8.06 14.48 10.30
CA TYR A 70 -6.61 14.40 10.19
C TYR A 70 -5.98 15.80 10.33
N GLN A 71 -5.29 16.02 11.44
CA GLN A 71 -4.42 17.18 11.62
C GLN A 71 -2.98 16.76 11.29
N GLU A 72 -2.44 17.30 10.19
CA GLU A 72 -1.02 17.17 9.86
C GLU A 72 -0.15 17.72 10.99
N ASP A 73 1.01 17.10 11.23
CA ASP A 73 2.02 17.70 12.09
C ASP A 73 2.58 18.96 11.39
N PRO A 74 2.36 20.18 11.94
CA PRO A 74 2.80 21.41 11.29
C PRO A 74 4.33 21.52 11.17
N ASN A 75 5.09 20.71 11.90
CA ASN A 75 6.56 20.71 11.85
C ASN A 75 7.13 19.66 10.89
N PHE A 76 6.29 18.82 10.29
CA PHE A 76 6.74 17.77 9.38
C PHE A 76 6.52 18.16 7.92
N ALA A 77 7.62 18.48 7.23
CA ALA A 77 7.64 18.67 5.79
C ALA A 77 8.17 17.41 5.08
N LEU A 78 7.35 16.80 4.22
CA LEU A 78 7.77 15.65 3.44
C LEU A 78 8.70 16.09 2.29
N ASN A 79 10.00 15.79 2.39
CA ASN A 79 10.95 16.07 1.31
C ASN A 79 10.75 15.08 0.15
N ASN A 80 9.98 15.48 -0.86
CA ASN A 80 9.69 14.66 -2.04
C ASN A 80 10.68 14.83 -3.19
N ALA A 81 11.72 15.67 -3.09
CA ALA A 81 12.60 15.97 -4.22
C ALA A 81 13.37 14.73 -4.70
N ILE A 82 14.10 14.07 -3.79
CA ILE A 82 14.84 12.83 -4.07
C ILE A 82 13.87 11.71 -4.50
N TYR A 83 12.67 11.68 -3.89
CA TYR A 83 11.65 10.69 -4.23
C TYR A 83 11.16 10.83 -5.67
N LYS A 84 10.80 12.06 -6.07
CA LYS A 84 10.39 12.40 -7.43
C LYS A 84 11.49 12.06 -8.43
N GLU A 85 12.74 12.43 -8.16
CA GLU A 85 13.87 12.12 -9.04
C GLU A 85 14.03 10.61 -9.26
N ASN A 86 14.00 9.81 -8.18
CA ASN A 86 14.14 8.36 -8.29
C ASN A 86 12.91 7.70 -8.95
N LEU A 87 11.71 8.24 -8.73
CA LEU A 87 10.49 7.80 -9.41
C LEU A 87 10.55 8.09 -10.91
N THR A 88 11.01 9.27 -11.33
CA THR A 88 11.25 9.60 -12.75
C THR A 88 12.24 8.62 -13.39
N LYS A 89 13.34 8.29 -12.71
CA LYS A 89 14.29 7.27 -13.18
C LYS A 89 13.63 5.89 -13.32
N LYS A 90 12.72 5.50 -12.42
CA LYS A 90 11.95 4.25 -12.51
C LYS A 90 10.99 4.28 -13.71
N ILE A 91 10.33 5.42 -13.96
CA ILE A 91 9.45 5.64 -15.12
C ILE A 91 10.22 5.45 -16.42
N ASP A 92 11.39 6.08 -16.58
CA ASP A 92 12.16 5.99 -17.83
C ASP A 92 12.67 4.57 -18.09
N LYS A 93 13.19 3.91 -17.05
CA LYS A 93 13.57 2.49 -17.13
C LYS A 93 12.37 1.61 -17.49
N GLN A 94 11.18 1.94 -16.99
CA GLN A 94 9.97 1.17 -17.24
C GLN A 94 9.43 1.40 -18.66
N ARG A 95 9.51 2.62 -19.19
CA ARG A 95 9.21 2.93 -20.61
C ARG A 95 10.09 2.11 -21.55
N ALA A 96 11.39 2.01 -21.26
CA ALA A 96 12.29 1.17 -22.04
C ALA A 96 11.87 -0.32 -22.01
N LYS A 97 11.40 -0.82 -20.85
CA LYS A 97 10.89 -2.20 -20.72
C LYS A 97 9.57 -2.42 -21.47
N VAL A 98 8.68 -1.42 -21.50
CA VAL A 98 7.45 -1.44 -22.31
C VAL A 98 7.80 -1.56 -23.78
N ASN A 99 8.69 -0.70 -24.29
CA ASN A 99 9.12 -0.72 -25.69
C ASN A 99 9.75 -2.07 -26.06
N SER A 100 10.65 -2.58 -25.22
CA SER A 100 11.26 -3.90 -25.43
C SER A 100 10.22 -5.04 -25.42
N ALA A 101 9.21 -4.98 -24.55
CA ALA A 101 8.14 -5.97 -24.52
C ALA A 101 7.24 -5.90 -25.76
N ALA A 102 6.97 -4.69 -26.28
CA ALA A 102 6.22 -4.49 -27.52
C ALA A 102 6.98 -5.07 -28.73
N ASP A 103 8.30 -4.85 -28.80
CA ASP A 103 9.14 -5.47 -29.85
C ASP A 103 9.18 -6.99 -29.76
N GLU A 104 9.26 -7.54 -28.54
CA GLU A 104 9.19 -8.99 -28.31
C GLU A 104 7.84 -9.57 -28.74
N LEU A 105 6.73 -8.86 -28.50
CA LEU A 105 5.40 -9.26 -28.95
C LEU A 105 5.32 -9.26 -30.47
N LYS A 106 5.77 -8.19 -31.14
CA LYS A 106 5.81 -8.12 -32.61
C LYS A 106 6.59 -9.28 -33.22
N LYS A 107 7.75 -9.63 -32.65
CA LYS A 107 8.52 -10.81 -33.07
C LYS A 107 7.78 -12.13 -32.83
N ALA A 108 7.00 -12.23 -31.76
CA ALA A 108 6.18 -13.41 -31.48
C ALA A 108 5.02 -13.54 -32.47
N GLU A 109 4.37 -12.44 -32.84
CA GLU A 109 3.31 -12.38 -33.86
C GLU A 109 3.83 -12.88 -35.20
N HIS A 110 5.00 -12.43 -35.64
CA HIS A 110 5.64 -12.92 -36.87
C HIS A 110 5.94 -14.43 -36.84
N SER A 111 6.16 -15.01 -35.66
CA SER A 111 6.41 -16.45 -35.53
C SER A 111 5.14 -17.31 -35.57
N GLY A 112 3.96 -16.71 -35.43
CA GLY A 112 2.66 -17.41 -35.40
C GLY A 112 2.43 -18.34 -34.19
N LYS A 113 3.37 -18.43 -33.25
CA LYS A 113 3.27 -19.34 -32.10
C LYS A 113 2.32 -18.78 -31.05
N ALA A 114 1.07 -19.24 -31.05
CA ALA A 114 0.00 -18.77 -30.16
C ALA A 114 0.41 -18.67 -28.68
N LYS A 115 1.09 -19.70 -28.14
CA LYS A 115 1.60 -19.68 -26.76
C LYS A 115 2.55 -18.51 -26.50
N LYS A 116 3.50 -18.28 -27.42
CA LYS A 116 4.50 -17.22 -27.32
C LYS A 116 3.86 -15.84 -27.44
N ILE A 117 2.88 -15.67 -28.34
CA ILE A 117 2.12 -14.44 -28.49
C ILE A 117 1.45 -14.10 -27.16
N ARG A 118 0.68 -15.03 -26.59
CA ARG A 118 0.01 -14.84 -25.28
C ARG A 118 0.99 -14.44 -24.18
N GLU A 119 2.11 -15.14 -24.03
CA GLU A 119 3.12 -14.82 -23.02
C GLU A 119 3.70 -13.39 -23.20
N LYS A 120 3.93 -12.95 -24.43
CA LYS A 120 4.44 -11.60 -24.71
C LYS A 120 3.37 -10.53 -24.55
N THR A 121 2.11 -10.82 -24.85
CA THR A 121 0.98 -9.92 -24.59
C THR A 121 0.82 -9.67 -23.09
N GLU A 122 0.83 -10.73 -22.27
CA GLU A 122 0.74 -10.58 -20.81
C GLU A 122 1.94 -9.82 -20.23
N LYS A 123 3.15 -10.11 -20.73
CA LYS A 123 4.35 -9.36 -20.33
C LYS A 123 4.22 -7.87 -20.67
N LEU A 124 3.76 -7.52 -21.87
CA LEU A 124 3.54 -6.13 -22.26
C LEU A 124 2.52 -5.46 -21.33
N LYS A 125 1.39 -6.13 -21.07
CA LYS A 125 0.35 -5.63 -20.15
C LYS A 125 0.90 -5.39 -18.74
N GLU A 126 1.66 -6.33 -18.19
CA GLU A 126 2.31 -6.18 -16.88
C GLU A 126 3.24 -4.95 -16.85
N ARG A 127 4.00 -4.73 -17.93
CA ARG A 127 4.89 -3.56 -18.01
C ARG A 127 4.11 -2.25 -18.13
N GLN A 128 3.00 -2.24 -18.86
CA GLN A 128 2.12 -1.08 -19.00
C GLN A 128 1.50 -0.72 -17.66
N MET A 129 0.87 -1.69 -16.97
CA MET A 129 0.26 -1.45 -15.65
C MET A 129 1.26 -0.90 -14.63
N ARG A 130 2.51 -1.39 -14.66
CA ARG A 130 3.57 -0.88 -13.78
C ARG A 130 4.00 0.54 -14.15
N LEU A 131 4.02 0.88 -15.43
CA LEU A 131 4.30 2.24 -15.89
C LEU A 131 3.19 3.19 -15.43
N ASP A 132 1.93 2.80 -15.64
CA ASP A 132 0.75 3.58 -15.26
C ASP A 132 0.73 3.82 -13.74
N HIS A 133 1.06 2.80 -12.94
CA HIS A 133 1.24 2.94 -11.49
C HIS A 133 2.28 4.01 -11.12
N TYR A 134 3.46 4.01 -11.75
CA TYR A 134 4.48 5.02 -11.46
C TYR A 134 4.06 6.43 -11.92
N LEU A 135 3.31 6.54 -13.00
CA LEU A 135 2.80 7.83 -13.49
C LEU A 135 1.74 8.40 -12.54
N SER A 136 0.79 7.57 -12.10
CA SER A 136 -0.22 7.97 -11.10
C SER A 136 0.43 8.35 -9.77
N GLU A 137 1.46 7.61 -9.34
CA GLU A 137 2.24 7.95 -8.16
C GLU A 137 3.00 9.28 -8.31
N LEU A 138 3.47 9.62 -9.51
CA LEU A 138 4.11 10.93 -9.75
C LEU A 138 3.09 12.07 -9.73
N GLU A 139 1.89 11.83 -10.24
CA GLU A 139 0.77 12.79 -10.27
C GLU A 139 0.27 13.12 -8.87
N SER A 140 0.11 12.12 -7.99
CA SER A 140 -0.35 12.35 -6.60
C SER A 140 0.63 13.23 -5.80
N LEU A 141 1.92 13.19 -6.14
CA LEU A 141 2.95 14.06 -5.56
C LEU A 141 2.91 15.52 -6.06
N SER A 142 2.12 15.83 -7.08
CA SER A 142 1.99 17.17 -7.67
C SER A 142 0.70 17.89 -7.28
N GLY A 143 -0.32 17.14 -6.80
CA GLY A 143 -1.59 17.68 -6.32
C GLY A 143 -1.70 17.85 -4.80
N SER A 144 -0.58 17.73 -4.06
CA SER A 144 -0.49 17.95 -2.61
C SER A 144 0.26 19.25 -2.30
#